data_AF-A0A7R9DJT4-F1
#
_entry.id   AF-A0A7R9DJT4-F1
#
_cell.length_a   1.000
_cell.length_b   1.000
_cell.length_c   1.000
_cell.angle_alpha   90.00
_cell.angle_beta   90.00
_cell.angle_gamma   90.00
#
_symmetry.space_group_name_H-M   'P 1'
#
loop_
_entity.id
_entity.type
_entity.pdbx_description
1 polymer ?
#
loop_
_entity_poly.entity_id
_entity_poly.type
_entity_poly.pdbx_seq_one_letter_code
_entity_poly.pdbx_strand_id
1 'polypeptide(L)'
;MLPIFFIPLHFIPFYAVALYTYYHGIIDHSGINFKAHWWQPWQPDAIFHDNHHQYFHVNFGFNCSIWDKIHGTYRRKDRVYTEDIYYGKGKALNEVSENELMNDIKERKSENPLAYRNNNMEFELTEEDIKKSK
;
A
#
# COMPACT_ATOMS: atom_id res chain seq x y z
N MET A 1 -12.91 -13.54 15.01
CA MET A 1 -13.15 -14.07 16.36
C MET A 1 -13.64 -15.52 16.38
N LEU A 2 -14.51 -15.96 15.47
CA LEU A 2 -15.08 -17.31 15.44
C LEU A 2 -14.04 -18.47 15.49
N PRO A 3 -12.88 -18.40 14.81
CA PRO A 3 -11.83 -19.43 14.93
C PRO A 3 -11.27 -19.62 16.34
N ILE A 4 -11.22 -18.56 17.16
CA ILE A 4 -10.54 -18.58 18.46
C ILE A 4 -11.30 -19.45 19.48
N PHE A 5 -12.63 -19.49 19.39
CA PHE A 5 -13.48 -20.17 20.36
C PHE A 5 -13.91 -21.58 19.91
N PHE A 6 -13.94 -21.83 18.60
CA PHE A 6 -14.53 -23.05 18.05
C PHE A 6 -13.55 -23.91 17.25
N ILE A 7 -12.39 -23.39 16.86
CA ILE A 7 -11.37 -24.15 16.13
C ILE A 7 -10.22 -24.43 17.08
N PRO A 8 -9.84 -25.71 17.31
CA PRO A 8 -8.66 -26.03 18.10
C PRO A 8 -7.42 -25.45 17.41
N LEU A 9 -6.82 -24.44 18.03
CA LEU A 9 -5.66 -23.72 17.52
C LEU A 9 -4.51 -23.82 18.52
N HIS A 10 -3.29 -23.90 18.03
CA HIS A 10 -2.11 -23.77 18.87
C HIS A 10 -2.00 -22.32 19.36
N PHE A 11 -2.16 -22.11 20.67
CA PHE A 11 -2.21 -20.77 21.26
C PHE A 11 -0.94 -19.96 21.01
N ILE A 12 0.24 -20.58 21.10
CA ILE A 12 1.53 -19.88 20.94
C ILE A 12 1.64 -19.21 19.56
N PRO A 13 1.56 -19.94 18.42
CA PRO A 13 1.65 -19.30 17.11
C PRO A 13 0.50 -18.32 16.85
N PHE A 14 -0.70 -18.59 17.36
CA PHE A 14 -1.82 -17.66 17.27
C PHE A 14 -1.49 -16.31 17.92
N TYR A 15 -1.07 -16.32 19.19
CA TYR A 15 -0.73 -15.09 19.90
C TYR A 15 0.50 -14.40 19.31
N ALA A 16 1.48 -15.15 18.83
CA ALA A 16 2.64 -14.58 18.15
C ALA A 16 2.23 -13.77 16.92
N VAL A 17 1.38 -14.33 16.06
CA VAL A 17 0.84 -13.62 14.88
C VAL A 17 -0.05 -12.46 15.30
N ALA A 18 -0.96 -12.66 16.26
CA ALA A 18 -1.87 -11.61 16.71
C ALA A 18 -1.10 -10.40 17.26
N LEU A 19 -0.17 -10.62 18.19
CA LEU A 19 0.67 -9.55 18.75
C LEU A 19 1.50 -8.86 17.67
N TYR A 20 2.06 -9.62 16.72
CA TYR A 20 2.79 -9.06 15.59
C TYR A 20 1.90 -8.14 14.75
N THR A 21 0.68 -8.58 14.38
CA THR A 21 -0.26 -7.76 13.60
C THR A 21 -0.72 -6.52 14.36
N TYR A 22 -0.97 -6.63 15.67
CA TYR A 22 -1.38 -5.51 16.50
C TYR A 22 -0.27 -4.48 16.65
N TYR A 23 0.97 -4.92 16.87
CA TYR A 23 2.13 -4.03 16.99
C TYR A 23 2.30 -3.17 15.73
N HIS A 24 2.38 -3.80 14.55
CA HIS A 24 2.51 -3.07 13.30
C HIS A 24 1.25 -2.24 13.00
N GLY A 25 0.06 -2.76 13.34
CA GLY A 25 -1.21 -2.04 13.43
C GLY A 25 -1.09 -0.65 14.05
N ILE A 26 -0.61 -0.65 15.29
CA ILE A 26 -0.47 0.58 16.07
C ILE A 26 0.60 1.48 15.48
N ILE A 27 1.74 0.92 15.07
CA ILE A 27 2.86 1.71 14.54
C ILE A 27 2.50 2.39 13.21
N ASP A 28 1.89 1.66 12.26
CA ASP A 28 1.51 2.21 10.96
C ASP A 28 0.48 3.35 11.09
N HIS A 29 -0.36 3.33 12.13
CA HIS A 29 -1.32 4.41 12.42
C HIS A 29 -0.84 5.48 13.41
N SER A 30 0.38 5.36 13.93
CA SER A 30 0.90 6.29 14.94
C SER A 30 1.51 7.58 14.35
N GLY A 31 1.61 7.68 13.02
CA GLY A 31 2.33 8.76 12.33
C GLY A 31 3.85 8.58 12.30
N ILE A 32 4.35 7.40 12.69
CA ILE A 32 5.77 7.05 12.57
C ILE A 32 6.04 6.46 11.19
N ASN A 33 7.04 6.99 10.48
CA ASN A 33 7.53 6.45 9.21
C ASN A 33 8.36 5.17 9.43
N PHE A 34 7.70 4.11 9.89
CA PHE A 34 8.34 2.82 10.10
C PHE A 34 8.81 2.21 8.78
N LYS A 35 10.00 1.58 8.83
CA LYS A 35 10.57 0.84 7.73
C LYS A 35 10.74 -0.61 8.15
N ALA A 36 10.21 -1.52 7.35
CA ALA A 36 10.33 -2.94 7.60
C ALA A 36 11.81 -3.34 7.67
N HIS A 37 12.15 -4.19 8.63
CA HIS A 37 13.53 -4.64 8.76
C HIS A 37 13.93 -5.56 7.59
N TRP A 38 15.22 -5.63 7.28
CA TRP A 38 15.75 -6.45 6.17
C TRP A 38 15.39 -7.95 6.30
N TRP A 39 15.17 -8.43 7.54
CA TRP A 39 14.78 -9.81 7.84
C TRP A 39 13.25 -10.04 7.81
N GLN A 40 12.45 -9.01 7.50
CA GLN A 40 10.99 -9.08 7.35
C GLN A 40 10.56 -8.76 5.91
N PRO A 41 10.94 -9.57 4.90
CA PRO A 41 10.68 -9.26 3.49
C PRO A 41 9.18 -9.22 3.12
N TRP A 42 8.29 -9.75 3.98
CA TRP A 42 6.84 -9.70 3.79
C TRP A 42 6.21 -8.39 4.29
N GLN A 43 6.76 -7.82 5.37
CA GLN A 43 6.23 -6.60 5.99
C GLN A 43 6.55 -5.40 5.10
N PRO A 44 5.54 -4.63 4.67
CA PRO A 44 5.79 -3.40 3.95
C PRO A 44 6.21 -2.25 4.89
N ASP A 45 6.76 -1.19 4.31
CA ASP A 45 6.97 0.10 4.97
C ASP A 45 5.62 0.81 5.17
N ALA A 46 5.55 1.75 6.12
CA ALA A 46 4.32 2.45 6.48
C ALA A 46 3.57 3.06 5.28
N ILE A 47 4.33 3.58 4.29
CA ILE A 47 3.78 4.19 3.08
C ILE A 47 2.85 3.26 2.28
N PHE A 48 3.05 1.95 2.36
CA PHE A 48 2.19 0.99 1.69
C PHE A 48 0.76 1.05 2.23
N HIS A 49 0.62 1.19 3.55
CA HIS A 49 -0.66 1.31 4.23
C HIS A 49 -1.22 2.72 4.14
N ASP A 50 -0.37 3.75 4.20
CA ASP A 50 -0.80 5.13 3.95
C ASP A 50 -1.43 5.27 2.55
N ASN A 51 -0.83 4.64 1.53
CA ASN A 51 -1.39 4.61 0.19
C ASN A 51 -2.72 3.83 0.14
N HIS A 52 -2.90 2.80 0.97
CA HIS A 52 -4.21 2.15 1.10
C HIS A 52 -5.25 3.14 1.64
N HIS A 53 -4.94 3.95 2.65
CA HIS A 53 -5.85 4.99 3.13
C HIS A 53 -6.10 6.11 2.12
N GLN A 54 -5.10 6.44 1.32
CA GLN A 54 -5.18 7.50 0.33
C GLN A 54 -6.02 7.12 -0.90
N TYR A 55 -5.97 5.84 -1.32
CA TYR A 55 -6.60 5.40 -2.57
C TYR A 55 -7.69 4.33 -2.39
N PHE A 56 -7.79 3.71 -1.21
CA PHE A 56 -8.72 2.63 -0.79
C PHE A 56 -8.69 1.31 -1.58
N HIS A 57 -8.49 1.38 -2.89
CA HIS A 57 -8.60 0.25 -3.80
C HIS A 57 -7.22 -0.16 -4.35
N VAL A 58 -6.23 -0.22 -3.47
CA VAL A 58 -4.87 -0.68 -3.72
C VAL A 58 -4.24 -1.12 -2.39
N ASN A 59 -3.19 -1.96 -2.45
CA ASN A 59 -2.42 -2.38 -1.27
C ASN A 59 -3.31 -2.94 -0.14
N PHE A 60 -4.13 -3.95 -0.44
CA PHE A 60 -5.12 -4.50 0.50
C PHE A 60 -4.50 -5.30 1.65
N GLY A 61 -3.31 -5.83 1.45
CA GLY A 61 -2.54 -6.44 2.52
C GLY A 61 -2.29 -5.43 3.65
N PHE A 62 -2.04 -5.94 4.84
CA PHE A 62 -1.64 -5.11 5.97
C PHE A 62 -0.17 -5.37 6.31
N ASN A 63 0.13 -6.54 6.88
CA ASN A 63 1.50 -6.93 7.23
C ASN A 63 2.23 -7.76 6.16
N CYS A 64 1.60 -7.99 5.01
CA CYS A 64 2.14 -8.89 3.99
C CYS A 64 1.79 -8.40 2.58
N SER A 65 2.72 -7.66 1.97
CA SER A 65 2.55 -7.11 0.60
C SER A 65 2.64 -8.18 -0.50
N ILE A 66 3.06 -9.40 -0.17
CA ILE A 66 3.24 -10.49 -1.13
C ILE A 66 1.91 -10.84 -1.80
N TRP A 67 0.81 -10.82 -1.05
CA TRP A 67 -0.50 -11.15 -1.61
C TRP A 67 -0.95 -10.12 -2.64
N ASP A 68 -0.67 -8.84 -2.43
CA ASP A 68 -0.95 -7.79 -3.42
C ASP A 68 -0.14 -7.94 -4.69
N LYS A 69 1.12 -8.39 -4.57
CA LYS A 69 1.97 -8.69 -5.73
C LYS A 69 1.42 -9.87 -6.54
N ILE A 70 0.97 -10.93 -5.86
CA ILE A 70 0.40 -12.13 -6.49
C ILE A 70 -0.92 -11.81 -7.20
N HIS A 71 -1.79 -11.03 -6.57
CA HIS A 71 -3.13 -10.73 -7.10
C HIS A 71 -3.17 -9.48 -8.00
N GLY A 72 -2.04 -8.77 -8.14
CA GLY A 72 -1.92 -7.59 -8.97
C GLY A 72 -2.62 -6.35 -8.41
N THR A 73 -2.71 -6.27 -7.07
CA THR A 73 -3.30 -5.14 -6.33
C THR A 73 -2.25 -4.28 -5.64
N TYR A 74 -0.96 -4.60 -5.82
CA TYR A 74 0.15 -3.76 -5.39
C TYR A 74 0.20 -2.50 -6.24
N ARG A 75 0.43 -1.34 -5.62
CA ARG A 75 0.47 -0.05 -6.31
C ARG A 75 1.53 -0.03 -7.40
N ARG A 76 1.18 0.53 -8.56
CA ARG A 76 2.08 0.66 -9.70
C ARG A 76 2.23 2.11 -10.15
N LYS A 77 3.44 2.46 -10.61
CA LYS A 77 3.74 3.81 -11.08
C LYS A 77 3.00 4.15 -12.37
N ASP A 78 2.81 3.20 -13.28
CA ASP A 78 2.14 3.35 -14.59
C ASP A 78 0.60 3.36 -14.53
N ARG A 79 0.03 3.47 -13.32
CA ARG A 79 -1.42 3.42 -13.08
C ARG A 79 -1.88 4.60 -12.25
N VAL A 80 -3.10 5.03 -12.49
CA VAL A 80 -3.79 6.08 -11.73
C VAL A 80 -4.75 5.44 -10.74
N TYR A 81 -4.73 5.95 -9.51
CA TYR A 81 -5.58 5.51 -8.42
C TYR A 81 -6.32 6.71 -7.82
N THR A 82 -7.57 6.49 -7.46
CA THR A 82 -8.40 7.42 -6.69
C THR A 82 -9.34 6.58 -5.82
N GLU A 83 -10.01 7.21 -4.84
CA GLU A 83 -11.03 6.53 -4.03
C GLU A 83 -12.14 5.88 -4.90
N ASP A 84 -12.38 6.43 -6.09
CA ASP A 84 -13.41 5.99 -7.04
C ASP A 84 -12.92 5.02 -8.12
N ILE A 85 -11.63 4.65 -8.14
CA ILE A 85 -11.08 3.65 -9.07
C ILE A 85 -10.99 2.30 -8.36
N TYR A 86 -12.02 1.48 -8.57
CA TYR A 86 -12.21 0.19 -7.89
C TYR A 86 -11.33 -0.95 -8.44
N TYR A 87 -11.36 -2.09 -7.74
CA TYR A 87 -10.80 -3.40 -8.16
C TYR A 87 -9.28 -3.56 -8.09
N GLY A 88 -8.54 -2.70 -7.38
CA GLY A 88 -7.15 -3.00 -7.02
C GLY A 88 -6.10 -2.63 -8.08
N LYS A 89 -6.50 -2.52 -9.35
CA LYS A 89 -5.55 -2.49 -10.48
C LYS A 89 -5.19 -1.08 -10.96
N GLY A 90 -5.97 -0.06 -10.58
CA GLY A 90 -5.85 1.29 -11.12
C GLY A 90 -6.21 1.35 -12.61
N LYS A 91 -6.38 2.57 -13.14
CA LYS A 91 -6.57 2.80 -14.59
C LYS A 91 -5.23 3.04 -15.29
N ALA A 92 -5.10 2.68 -16.56
CA ALA A 92 -3.90 3.04 -17.31
C ALA A 92 -3.83 4.56 -17.54
N LEU A 93 -2.62 5.11 -17.65
CA LEU A 93 -2.40 6.55 -17.85
C LEU A 93 -3.05 7.12 -19.12
N ASN A 94 -3.32 6.30 -20.14
CA ASN A 94 -4.01 6.68 -21.37
C ASN A 94 -5.53 6.49 -21.35
N GLU A 95 -6.07 5.84 -20.32
CA GLU A 95 -7.50 5.56 -20.17
C GLU A 95 -8.20 6.57 -19.24
N VAL A 96 -7.42 7.44 -18.58
CA VAL A 96 -7.92 8.43 -17.62
C VAL A 96 -8.18 9.78 -18.26
N SER A 97 -9.15 10.49 -17.70
CA SER A 97 -9.36 11.90 -17.98
C SER A 97 -8.22 12.76 -17.43
N GLU A 98 -8.05 13.96 -17.98
CA GLU A 98 -7.06 14.93 -17.50
C GLU A 98 -7.29 15.29 -16.02
N ASN A 99 -8.55 15.41 -15.59
CA ASN A 99 -8.90 15.69 -14.20
C ASN A 99 -8.52 14.55 -13.25
N GLU A 100 -8.77 13.29 -13.62
CA GLU A 100 -8.35 12.12 -12.81
C GLU A 100 -6.82 12.09 -12.67
N LEU A 101 -6.10 12.32 -13.77
CA LEU A 101 -4.63 12.36 -13.76
C LEU A 101 -4.11 13.51 -12.89
N MET A 102 -4.68 14.70 -12.99
CA MET A 102 -4.28 15.85 -12.18
C MET A 102 -4.52 15.61 -10.68
N ASN A 103 -5.65 15.00 -10.32
CA ASN A 103 -5.94 14.65 -8.94
C ASN A 103 -4.95 13.61 -8.39
N ASP A 104 -4.68 12.54 -9.12
CA ASP A 104 -3.69 11.52 -8.72
C ASP A 104 -2.27 12.10 -8.61
N ILE A 105 -1.86 13.02 -9.49
CA ILE A 105 -0.58 13.74 -9.37
C ILE A 105 -0.53 14.60 -8.10
N LYS A 106 -1.64 15.28 -7.76
CA LYS A 106 -1.72 16.08 -6.53
C LYS A 106 -1.60 15.18 -5.29
N GLU A 107 -2.30 14.05 -5.30
CA GLU A 107 -2.25 13.04 -4.25
C GLU A 107 -0.81 12.51 -4.07
N ARG A 108 -0.15 12.09 -5.15
CA ARG A 108 1.26 11.66 -5.12
C ARG A 108 2.18 12.70 -4.49
N LYS A 109 2.03 13.97 -4.86
CA LYS A 109 2.87 15.07 -4.34
C LYS A 109 2.64 15.35 -2.86
N SER A 110 1.54 14.89 -2.28
CA SER A 110 1.22 15.09 -0.87
C SER A 110 1.86 14.02 0.04
N GLU A 111 2.37 12.93 -0.54
CA GLU A 111 2.97 11.83 0.20
C GLU A 111 4.29 12.22 0.86
N ASN A 112 4.62 11.55 1.96
CA ASN A 112 5.86 11.80 2.69
C ASN A 112 7.03 11.00 2.10
N PRO A 113 8.07 11.64 1.52
CA PRO A 113 9.22 10.93 0.97
C PRO A 113 9.93 10.06 2.02
N LEU A 114 9.94 10.46 3.29
CA LEU A 114 10.60 9.73 4.38
C LEU A 114 9.91 8.40 4.74
N ALA A 115 8.64 8.23 4.34
CA ALA A 115 7.90 6.98 4.54
C ALA A 115 8.31 5.90 3.54
N TYR A 116 8.97 6.28 2.44
CA TYR A 116 9.52 5.34 1.46
C TYR A 116 10.84 4.73 1.91
N ARG A 117 11.11 3.52 1.43
CA ARG A 117 12.33 2.75 1.72
C ARG A 117 13.60 3.60 1.58
N ASN A 118 13.73 4.30 0.46
CA ASN A 118 14.91 5.08 0.09
C ASN A 118 14.77 6.59 0.34
N ASN A 119 13.79 7.03 1.14
CA ASN A 119 13.52 8.45 1.41
C ASN A 119 13.25 9.28 0.14
N ASN A 120 12.62 8.70 -0.87
CA ASN A 120 12.33 9.35 -2.15
C ASN A 120 10.92 9.02 -2.65
N MET A 121 10.40 9.84 -3.56
CA MET A 121 9.05 9.68 -4.09
C MET A 121 9.00 8.59 -5.17
N GLU A 122 8.95 7.32 -4.76
CA GLU A 122 9.03 6.16 -5.66
C GLU A 122 7.97 6.18 -6.78
N PHE A 123 6.77 6.66 -6.46
CA PHE A 123 5.64 6.72 -7.40
C PHE A 123 5.46 8.07 -8.09
N GLU A 124 6.37 9.04 -7.93
CA GLU A 124 6.26 10.32 -8.64
C GLU A 124 6.24 10.13 -10.16
N LEU A 125 5.26 10.74 -10.82
CA LEU A 125 5.13 10.74 -12.28
C LEU A 125 5.96 11.87 -12.89
N THR A 126 6.89 11.51 -13.77
CA THR A 126 7.66 12.48 -14.55
C THR A 126 6.93 12.81 -15.85
N GLU A 127 7.34 13.90 -16.51
CA GLU A 127 6.82 14.21 -17.86
C GLU A 127 7.10 13.08 -18.87
N GLU A 128 8.22 12.38 -18.72
CA GLU A 128 8.59 11.27 -19.60
C GLU A 128 7.64 10.08 -19.42
N ASP A 129 7.25 9.78 -18.18
CA ASP A 129 6.28 8.71 -17.85
C ASP A 129 4.92 9.00 -18.51
N ILE A 130 4.47 10.26 -18.46
CA ILE A 130 3.21 10.70 -19.07
C ILE A 130 3.31 10.64 -20.60
N LYS A 131 4.43 11.10 -21.19
CA LYS A 131 4.65 11.07 -22.65
C LYS A 131 4.70 9.66 -23.20
N LYS A 132 5.36 8.71 -22.53
CA LYS A 132 5.46 7.30 -22.94
C LYS A 132 4.12 6.57 -22.93
N SER A 133 3.15 7.08 -22.19
CA SER A 133 1.85 6.45 -22.02
C SER A 133 0.82 6.91 -23.07
N LYS A 134 1.04 8.07 -23.70
CA LYS A 134 0.19 8.59 -24.79
C LYS A 134 0.57 7.97 -26.13
#